data_AF-A0A0K8WMH9-F1
#
_entry.id   AF-A0A0K8WMH9-F1
#
_cell.length_a   1.000
_cell.length_b   1.000
_cell.length_c   1.000
_cell.angle_alpha   90.00
_cell.angle_beta   90.00
_cell.angle_gamma   90.00
#
_symmetry.space_group_name_H-M   'P 1'
#
loop_
_entity.id
_entity.type
_entity.pdbx_description
1 polymer ?
#
loop_
_entity_poly.entity_id
_entity_poly.type
_entity_poly.pdbx_seq_one_letter_code
_entity_poly.pdbx_strand_id
1 'polypeptide(L)'
;MKNPNNATYFTNRALCYLKLKRWELSCHDCRRALDLDSNFLKAHFFLGQCLIEMELYDEAIKHLQRAFDLSKEQKQNFGDDITWQLRLARKKRWSLLEEKRICQEIELQTYINRLIKEDMDRNLARLKIDGNINEHELKEKQQEFEQQCDDHIKELNNIFAKVDDRRRKRDVPDYLCGKISFEILTDPVITPSGITYERKDIEEHLQRVGHFDPVTRVKLTQDQLIPNFSMKEVVDSFIAENEWALDF
;
A
#
# COMPACT_ATOMS: atom_id res chain seq x y z
N MET A 1 -21.17 -27.21 32.96
CA MET A 1 -20.21 -27.29 31.85
C MET A 1 -20.62 -26.25 30.82
N LYS A 2 -19.83 -25.19 30.60
CA LYS A 2 -20.14 -24.13 29.62
C LYS A 2 -19.91 -24.70 28.22
N ASN A 3 -20.87 -24.51 27.31
CA ASN A 3 -20.82 -25.02 25.93
C ASN A 3 -19.49 -24.65 25.24
N PRO A 4 -18.60 -25.63 24.94
CA PRO A 4 -17.31 -25.37 24.28
C PRO A 4 -17.45 -24.92 22.81
N ASN A 5 -18.67 -24.92 22.28
CA ASN A 5 -18.99 -24.55 20.90
C ASN A 5 -19.42 -23.09 20.73
N ASN A 6 -19.21 -22.22 21.73
CA ASN A 6 -19.57 -20.82 21.60
C ASN A 6 -18.38 -19.98 21.08
N ALA A 7 -18.51 -19.49 19.84
CA ALA A 7 -17.52 -18.64 19.16
C ALA A 7 -17.11 -17.39 19.98
N THR A 8 -18.02 -16.87 20.82
CA THR A 8 -17.74 -15.66 21.63
C THR A 8 -16.60 -15.86 22.63
N TYR A 9 -16.41 -17.08 23.16
CA TYR A 9 -15.34 -17.33 24.12
C TYR A 9 -13.97 -17.27 23.47
N PHE A 10 -13.86 -17.79 22.24
CA PHE A 10 -12.64 -17.74 21.46
C PHE A 10 -12.29 -16.30 21.08
N THR A 11 -13.25 -15.48 20.64
CA THR A 11 -12.95 -14.07 20.35
C THR A 11 -12.61 -13.23 21.57
N ASN A 12 -13.21 -13.51 22.73
CA ASN A 12 -12.85 -12.81 23.96
C ASN A 12 -11.42 -13.16 24.40
N ARG A 13 -11.02 -14.43 24.25
CA ARG A 13 -9.64 -14.87 24.53
C ARG A 13 -8.65 -14.31 23.50
N ALA A 14 -9.01 -14.31 22.22
CA ALA A 14 -8.24 -13.69 21.15
C ALA A 14 -8.00 -12.20 21.44
N LEU A 15 -9.02 -11.45 21.87
CA LEU A 15 -8.86 -10.04 22.24
C LEU A 15 -7.85 -9.86 23.38
N CYS A 16 -7.85 -10.72 24.40
CA CYS A 16 -6.85 -10.69 25.45
C CYS A 16 -5.44 -10.95 24.90
N TYR A 17 -5.28 -11.94 24.01
CA TYR A 17 -3.99 -12.22 23.35
C TYR A 17 -3.51 -11.06 22.47
N LEU A 18 -4.43 -10.40 21.77
CA LEU A 18 -4.16 -9.23 20.95
C LEU A 18 -3.62 -8.08 21.83
N LYS A 19 -4.24 -7.81 22.98
CA LYS A 19 -3.73 -6.80 23.94
C LYS A 19 -2.37 -7.17 24.55
N LEU A 20 -2.10 -8.47 24.70
CA LEU A 20 -0.81 -9.01 25.15
C LEU A 20 0.23 -9.14 24.03
N LYS A 21 -0.08 -8.69 22.80
CA LYS A 21 0.78 -8.81 21.60
C LYS A 21 1.17 -10.25 21.24
N ARG A 22 0.32 -11.23 21.59
CA ARG A 22 0.49 -12.65 21.25
C ARG A 22 -0.31 -12.97 19.99
N TRP A 23 0.19 -12.54 18.84
CA TRP A 23 -0.53 -12.56 17.57
C TRP A 23 -0.88 -13.96 17.09
N GLU A 24 0.05 -14.92 17.17
CA GLU A 24 -0.15 -16.30 16.70
C GLU A 24 -1.29 -17.01 17.45
N LEU A 25 -1.32 -16.89 18.79
CA LEU A 25 -2.37 -17.46 19.63
C LEU A 25 -3.73 -16.80 19.36
N SER A 26 -3.73 -15.48 19.14
CA SER A 26 -4.93 -14.74 18.77
C SER A 26 -5.48 -15.19 17.41
N CYS A 27 -4.61 -15.36 16.41
CA CYS A 27 -4.96 -15.88 15.09
C CYS A 27 -5.57 -17.28 15.18
N HIS A 28 -4.97 -18.18 15.99
CA HIS A 28 -5.49 -19.51 16.20
C HIS A 28 -6.91 -19.48 16.79
N ASP A 29 -7.13 -18.68 17.83
CA ASP A 29 -8.45 -18.54 18.44
C ASP A 29 -9.48 -17.91 17.50
N CYS A 30 -9.08 -16.92 16.70
CA CYS A 30 -9.97 -16.34 15.70
C CYS A 30 -10.36 -17.35 14.61
N ARG A 31 -9.42 -18.17 14.13
CA ARG A 31 -9.71 -19.25 13.17
C ARG A 31 -10.68 -20.27 13.76
N ARG A 32 -10.48 -20.69 15.02
CA ARG A 32 -11.44 -21.57 15.72
C ARG A 32 -12.81 -20.93 15.91
N ALA A 33 -12.88 -19.63 16.14
CA ALA A 33 -14.16 -18.92 16.20
C ALA A 33 -14.87 -18.94 14.84
N LEU A 34 -14.12 -18.80 13.73
CA LEU A 34 -14.64 -18.85 12.37
C LEU A 34 -15.05 -20.27 11.94
N ASP A 35 -14.38 -21.31 12.45
CA ASP A 35 -14.80 -22.70 12.24
C ASP A 35 -16.18 -22.99 12.85
N LEU A 36 -16.52 -22.29 13.94
CA LEU A 36 -17.82 -22.39 14.62
C LEU A 36 -18.88 -21.48 13.97
N ASP A 37 -18.49 -20.25 13.63
CA ASP A 37 -19.34 -19.28 12.94
C ASP A 37 -18.53 -18.51 11.89
N SER A 38 -18.69 -18.93 10.64
CA SER A 38 -17.99 -18.34 9.50
C SER A 38 -18.38 -16.88 9.22
N ASN A 39 -19.48 -16.37 9.76
CA ASN A 39 -19.93 -15.00 9.56
C ASN A 39 -19.71 -14.13 10.81
N PHE A 40 -18.83 -14.57 11.71
CA PHE A 40 -18.58 -13.85 12.95
C PHE A 40 -17.65 -12.64 12.72
N LEU A 41 -18.27 -11.45 12.63
CA LEU A 41 -17.63 -10.17 12.33
C LEU A 41 -16.38 -9.91 13.19
N LYS A 42 -16.48 -10.08 14.51
CA LYS A 42 -15.37 -9.82 15.44
C LYS A 42 -14.17 -10.75 15.22
N ALA A 43 -14.41 -12.01 14.84
CA ALA A 43 -13.34 -12.95 14.57
C ALA A 43 -12.57 -12.56 13.30
N HIS A 44 -13.29 -12.17 12.23
CA HIS A 44 -12.64 -11.64 11.02
C HIS A 44 -11.85 -10.36 11.29
N PHE A 45 -12.40 -9.43 12.07
CA PHE A 45 -11.73 -8.18 12.41
C PHE A 45 -10.45 -8.39 13.24
N PHE A 46 -10.53 -9.17 14.32
CA PHE A 46 -9.35 -9.46 15.15
C PHE A 46 -8.31 -10.30 14.41
N LEU A 47 -8.73 -11.23 13.56
CA LEU A 47 -7.82 -11.99 12.70
C LEU A 47 -7.08 -11.05 11.75
N GLY A 48 -7.80 -10.15 11.07
CA GLY A 48 -7.19 -9.13 10.20
C GLY A 48 -6.15 -8.29 10.94
N GLN A 49 -6.48 -7.82 12.14
CA GLN A 49 -5.55 -7.02 12.97
C GLN A 49 -4.28 -7.81 13.36
N CYS A 50 -4.43 -9.09 13.75
CA CYS A 50 -3.27 -9.92 14.07
C CYS A 50 -2.41 -10.24 12.85
N LEU A 51 -3.04 -10.47 11.68
CA LEU A 51 -2.33 -10.73 10.42
C LEU A 51 -1.54 -9.51 9.94
N ILE A 52 -2.04 -8.28 10.16
CA ILE A 52 -1.28 -7.04 9.90
C ILE A 52 0.03 -7.03 10.72
N GLU A 53 -0.04 -7.39 11.99
CA GLU A 53 1.13 -7.41 12.89
C GLU A 53 2.09 -8.57 12.59
N MET A 54 1.60 -9.62 11.91
CA MET A 54 2.41 -10.73 11.40
C MET A 54 2.93 -10.50 9.96
N GLU A 55 2.71 -9.31 9.39
CA GLU A 55 3.13 -8.94 8.02
C GLU A 55 2.47 -9.78 6.90
N LEU A 56 1.39 -10.49 7.22
CA LEU A 56 0.61 -11.30 6.27
C LEU A 56 -0.53 -10.45 5.67
N TYR A 57 -0.16 -9.41 4.94
CA TYR A 57 -1.11 -8.37 4.52
C TYR A 57 -2.18 -8.84 3.54
N ASP A 58 -1.87 -9.76 2.62
CA ASP A 58 -2.86 -10.27 1.65
C ASP A 58 -4.00 -11.04 2.35
N GLU A 59 -3.68 -11.86 3.35
CA GLU A 59 -4.69 -12.54 4.16
C GLU A 59 -5.45 -11.55 5.05
N ALA A 60 -4.74 -10.57 5.61
CA ALA A 60 -5.34 -9.53 6.45
C ALA A 60 -6.42 -8.76 5.69
N ILE A 61 -6.13 -8.30 4.47
CA ILE A 61 -7.06 -7.53 3.63
C ILE A 61 -8.31 -8.37 3.33
N LYS A 62 -8.16 -9.65 2.97
CA LYS A 62 -9.31 -10.54 2.70
C LYS A 62 -10.25 -10.65 3.90
N HIS A 63 -9.70 -10.86 5.10
CA HIS A 63 -10.51 -10.99 6.31
C HIS A 63 -11.13 -9.65 6.74
N LEU A 64 -10.42 -8.52 6.57
CA LEU A 64 -10.96 -7.19 6.86
C LEU A 64 -12.06 -6.79 5.87
N GLN A 65 -11.92 -7.12 4.58
CA GLN A 65 -12.99 -6.94 3.58
C GLN A 65 -14.22 -7.75 3.97
N ARG A 66 -14.03 -9.03 4.35
CA ARG A 66 -15.16 -9.85 4.82
C ARG A 66 -15.82 -9.26 6.07
N ALA A 67 -15.04 -8.73 7.02
CA ALA A 67 -15.58 -8.04 8.18
C ALA A 67 -16.37 -6.77 7.80
N PHE A 68 -15.92 -6.03 6.79
CA PHE A 68 -16.59 -4.84 6.27
C PHE A 68 -17.94 -5.18 5.64
N ASP A 69 -18.00 -6.20 4.80
CA ASP A 69 -19.25 -6.67 4.18
C ASP A 69 -20.27 -7.11 5.24
N LEU A 70 -19.81 -7.90 6.21
CA LEU A 70 -20.66 -8.36 7.32
C LEU A 70 -21.12 -7.20 8.22
N SER A 71 -20.28 -6.18 8.41
CA SER A 71 -20.64 -4.95 9.15
C SER A 71 -21.81 -4.23 8.48
N LYS A 72 -21.79 -4.14 7.15
CA LYS A 72 -22.86 -3.54 6.36
C LYS A 72 -24.16 -4.35 6.41
N GLU A 73 -24.05 -5.68 6.30
CA GLU A 73 -25.21 -6.59 6.41
C GLU A 73 -25.87 -6.54 7.80
N GLN A 74 -25.05 -6.52 8.86
CA GLN A 74 -25.51 -6.56 10.26
C GLN A 74 -25.84 -5.17 10.84
N LYS A 75 -25.63 -4.09 10.07
CA LYS A 75 -25.79 -2.67 10.49
C LYS A 75 -25.08 -2.35 11.82
N GLN A 76 -23.87 -2.87 12.01
CA GLN A 76 -23.08 -2.61 13.23
C GLN A 76 -22.13 -1.42 13.05
N ASN A 77 -21.85 -0.69 14.14
CA ASN A 77 -20.99 0.51 14.14
C ASN A 77 -19.47 0.23 13.98
N PHE A 78 -19.06 -0.94 13.50
CA PHE A 78 -17.63 -1.26 13.30
C PHE A 78 -17.06 -0.69 11.99
N GLY A 79 -17.88 -0.07 11.14
CA GLY A 79 -17.49 0.40 9.81
C GLY A 79 -16.23 1.25 9.81
N ASP A 80 -16.13 2.26 10.68
CA ASP A 80 -15.01 3.20 10.70
C ASP A 80 -13.69 2.51 11.10
N ASP A 81 -13.72 1.68 12.14
CA ASP A 81 -12.53 0.93 12.62
C ASP A 81 -12.04 -0.09 11.60
N ILE A 82 -12.96 -0.82 10.95
CA ILE A 82 -12.62 -1.80 9.90
C ILE A 82 -11.98 -1.08 8.72
N THR A 83 -12.57 0.03 8.29
CA THR A 83 -12.07 0.81 7.16
C THR A 83 -10.66 1.34 7.44
N TRP A 84 -10.41 1.86 8.65
CA TRP A 84 -9.07 2.27 9.07
C TRP A 84 -8.05 1.12 9.04
N GLN A 85 -8.39 -0.05 9.58
CA GLN A 85 -7.51 -1.23 9.54
C GLN A 85 -7.21 -1.68 8.11
N LEU A 86 -8.19 -1.59 7.22
CA LEU A 86 -8.07 -1.99 5.82
C LEU A 86 -7.08 -1.08 5.07
N ARG A 87 -7.13 0.24 5.31
CA ARG A 87 -6.15 1.21 4.81
C ARG A 87 -4.76 0.95 5.38
N LEU A 88 -4.66 0.71 6.69
CA LEU A 88 -3.39 0.39 7.32
C LEU A 88 -2.75 -0.87 6.70
N ALA A 89 -3.54 -1.92 6.47
CA ALA A 89 -3.10 -3.15 5.84
C ALA A 89 -2.61 -2.92 4.40
N ARG A 90 -3.39 -2.19 3.58
CA ARG A 90 -3.02 -1.84 2.20
C ARG A 90 -1.74 -1.01 2.14
N LYS A 91 -1.63 0.02 2.98
CA LYS A 91 -0.43 0.85 3.08
C LYS A 91 0.80 0.04 3.46
N LYS A 92 0.72 -0.81 4.50
CA LYS A 92 1.84 -1.66 4.91
C LYS A 92 2.20 -2.70 3.84
N ARG A 93 1.21 -3.30 3.16
CA ARG A 93 1.41 -4.20 2.00
C ARG A 93 2.21 -3.52 0.91
N TRP A 94 1.81 -2.30 0.56
CA TRP A 94 2.49 -1.52 -0.46
C TRP A 94 3.92 -1.21 -0.07
N SER A 95 4.15 -0.72 1.16
CA SER A 95 5.49 -0.48 1.69
C SER A 95 6.39 -1.72 1.59
N LEU A 96 5.88 -2.90 1.96
CA LEU A 96 6.63 -4.16 1.85
C LEU A 96 6.97 -4.52 0.39
N LEU A 97 6.03 -4.35 -0.54
CA LEU A 97 6.26 -4.63 -1.96
C LEU A 97 7.25 -3.65 -2.57
N GLU A 98 7.16 -2.38 -2.20
CA GLU A 98 8.09 -1.34 -2.66
C GLU A 98 9.50 -1.57 -2.11
N GLU A 99 9.64 -1.93 -0.83
CA GLU A 99 10.93 -2.31 -0.24
C GLU A 99 11.55 -3.50 -1.00
N LYS A 100 10.78 -4.54 -1.31
CA LYS A 100 11.24 -5.69 -2.10
C LYS A 100 11.68 -5.26 -3.50
N ARG A 101 10.91 -4.39 -4.15
CA ARG A 101 11.25 -3.86 -5.47
C ARG A 101 12.55 -3.07 -5.44
N ILE A 102 12.73 -2.19 -4.46
CA ILE A 102 13.96 -1.41 -4.28
C ILE A 102 15.16 -2.34 -4.06
N CYS A 103 15.01 -3.37 -3.22
CA CYS A 103 16.07 -4.37 -3.02
C CYS A 103 16.45 -5.08 -4.32
N GLN A 104 15.48 -5.53 -5.12
CA GLN A 104 15.73 -6.15 -6.42
C GLN A 104 16.43 -5.21 -7.40
N GLU A 105 16.05 -3.92 -7.41
CA GLU A 105 16.69 -2.92 -8.25
C GLU A 105 18.16 -2.68 -7.83
N ILE A 106 18.44 -2.60 -6.52
CA ILE A 106 19.81 -2.45 -6.00
C ILE A 106 20.64 -3.70 -6.30
N GLU A 107 20.08 -4.90 -6.12
CA GLU A 107 20.74 -6.16 -6.50
C GLU A 107 21.05 -6.20 -7.99
N LEU A 108 20.11 -5.77 -8.84
CA LEU A 108 20.33 -5.70 -10.28
C LEU A 108 21.41 -4.69 -10.65
N GLN A 109 21.37 -3.48 -10.07
CA GLN A 109 22.38 -2.44 -10.32
C GLN A 109 23.78 -2.91 -9.90
N THR A 110 23.91 -3.53 -8.74
CA THR A 110 25.20 -4.07 -8.25
C THR A 110 25.68 -5.23 -9.11
N TYR A 111 24.77 -6.11 -9.54
CA TYR A 111 25.07 -7.22 -10.46
C TYR A 111 25.58 -6.73 -11.82
N ILE A 112 24.91 -5.76 -12.44
CA ILE A 112 25.33 -5.21 -13.73
C ILE A 112 26.67 -4.48 -13.60
N ASN A 113 26.85 -3.67 -12.55
CA ASN A 113 28.15 -3.01 -12.28
C ASN A 113 29.29 -4.01 -12.13
N ARG A 114 29.05 -5.16 -11.51
CA ARG A 114 30.04 -6.24 -11.43
C ARG A 114 30.33 -6.84 -12.81
N LEU A 115 29.30 -7.11 -13.63
CA LEU A 115 29.50 -7.65 -14.98
C LEU A 115 30.30 -6.71 -15.89
N ILE A 116 30.09 -5.40 -15.78
CA ILE A 116 30.85 -4.40 -16.55
C ILE A 116 32.34 -4.48 -16.19
N LYS A 117 32.66 -4.56 -14.89
CA LYS A 117 34.04 -4.70 -14.42
C LYS A 117 34.66 -6.03 -14.83
N GLU A 118 33.93 -7.13 -14.68
CA GLU A 118 34.39 -8.45 -15.11
C GLU A 118 34.64 -8.51 -16.62
N ASP A 119 33.82 -7.83 -17.43
CA ASP A 119 34.03 -7.76 -18.87
C ASP A 119 35.29 -6.98 -19.24
N MET A 120 35.54 -5.87 -18.53
CA MET A 120 36.79 -5.12 -18.64
C MET A 120 38.00 -5.98 -18.34
N ASP A 121 37.99 -6.68 -17.19
CA ASP A 121 39.07 -7.56 -16.78
C ASP A 121 39.31 -8.68 -17.81
N ARG A 122 38.24 -9.24 -18.39
CA ARG A 122 38.35 -10.24 -19.48
C ARG A 122 38.99 -9.65 -20.73
N ASN A 123 38.61 -8.43 -21.13
CA ASN A 123 39.19 -7.76 -22.30
C ASN A 123 40.65 -7.40 -22.07
N LEU A 124 41.01 -6.92 -20.88
CA LEU A 124 42.40 -6.69 -20.46
C LEU A 124 43.22 -7.98 -20.45
N ALA A 125 42.65 -9.09 -19.97
CA ALA A 125 43.33 -10.38 -19.97
C ALA A 125 43.60 -10.88 -21.40
N ARG A 126 42.64 -10.71 -22.33
CA ARG A 126 42.83 -11.05 -23.75
C ARG A 126 43.98 -10.26 -24.38
N LEU A 127 44.03 -8.95 -24.14
CA LEU A 127 45.12 -8.11 -24.64
C LEU A 127 46.50 -8.50 -24.10
N LYS A 128 46.59 -8.98 -22.86
CA LYS A 128 47.84 -9.48 -22.27
C LYS A 128 48.32 -10.78 -22.92
N ILE A 129 47.40 -11.62 -23.40
CA ILE A 129 47.71 -12.93 -24.00
C ILE A 129 48.20 -12.76 -25.45
N ASP A 130 47.70 -11.77 -26.19
CA ASP A 130 48.06 -11.58 -27.61
C ASP A 130 49.52 -11.22 -27.85
N GLY A 131 50.32 -10.90 -26.80
CA GLY A 131 51.79 -10.93 -26.80
C GLY A 131 52.54 -9.98 -27.77
N ASN A 132 51.83 -9.28 -28.65
CA ASN A 132 52.37 -8.57 -29.81
C ASN A 132 52.25 -7.04 -29.68
N ILE A 133 51.99 -6.53 -28.47
CA ILE A 133 51.67 -5.11 -28.21
C ILE A 133 52.78 -4.50 -27.34
N ASN A 134 53.26 -3.31 -27.72
CA ASN A 134 54.28 -2.57 -26.96
C ASN A 134 53.75 -2.14 -25.57
N GLU A 135 54.62 -2.01 -24.56
CA GLU A 135 54.21 -1.64 -23.19
C GLU A 135 53.49 -0.27 -23.12
N HIS A 136 53.83 0.65 -24.04
CA HIS A 136 53.16 1.94 -24.18
C HIS A 136 51.73 1.80 -24.72
N GLU A 137 51.54 1.03 -25.80
CA GLU A 137 50.22 0.77 -26.40
C GLU A 137 49.30 -0.04 -25.47
N LEU A 138 49.88 -0.91 -24.63
CA LEU A 138 49.14 -1.64 -23.60
C LEU A 138 48.55 -0.68 -22.54
N LYS A 139 49.30 0.34 -22.12
CA LYS A 139 48.85 1.35 -21.16
C LYS A 139 47.78 2.27 -21.75
N GLU A 140 47.92 2.66 -23.02
CA GLU A 140 46.92 3.46 -23.72
C GLU A 140 45.60 2.70 -23.85
N LYS A 141 45.63 1.45 -24.30
CA LYS A 141 44.43 0.61 -24.36
C LYS A 141 43.82 0.35 -23.00
N GLN A 142 44.63 0.15 -21.96
CA GLN A 142 44.14 0.03 -20.58
C GLN A 142 43.33 1.26 -20.16
N GLN A 143 43.86 2.46 -20.40
CA GLN A 143 43.16 3.71 -20.09
C GLN A 143 41.88 3.87 -20.92
N GLU A 144 41.88 3.47 -22.19
CA GLU A 144 40.67 3.48 -23.02
C GLU A 144 39.58 2.54 -22.46
N PHE A 145 39.95 1.32 -22.05
CA PHE A 145 38.99 0.38 -21.46
C PHE A 145 38.48 0.85 -20.09
N GLU A 146 39.34 1.44 -19.26
CA GLU A 146 38.94 2.05 -17.99
C GLU A 146 37.95 3.21 -18.21
N GLN A 147 38.25 4.11 -19.15
CA GLN A 147 37.35 5.22 -19.51
C GLN A 147 36.01 4.72 -20.03
N GLN A 148 36.01 3.74 -20.94
CA GLN A 148 34.78 3.14 -21.45
C GLN A 148 33.97 2.52 -20.31
N CYS A 149 34.59 1.79 -19.38
CA CYS A 149 33.89 1.24 -18.24
C CYS A 149 33.29 2.31 -17.33
N ASP A 150 34.04 3.37 -17.05
CA ASP A 150 33.55 4.48 -16.25
C ASP A 150 32.34 5.16 -16.92
N ASP A 151 32.36 5.29 -18.25
CA ASP A 151 31.25 5.88 -18.99
C ASP A 151 30.01 4.98 -19.00
N HIS A 152 30.17 3.66 -19.19
CA HIS A 152 29.05 2.71 -19.08
C HIS A 152 28.47 2.69 -17.66
N ILE A 153 29.30 2.79 -16.62
CA ILE A 153 28.86 2.87 -15.22
C ILE A 153 28.10 4.18 -14.96
N LYS A 154 28.57 5.31 -15.49
CA LYS A 154 27.87 6.60 -15.39
C LYS A 154 26.52 6.55 -16.09
N GLU A 155 26.45 6.00 -17.30
CA GLU A 155 25.19 5.83 -18.03
C GLU A 155 24.20 4.95 -17.27
N LEU A 156 24.67 3.81 -16.74
CA LEU A 156 23.87 2.92 -15.91
C LEU A 156 23.32 3.66 -14.69
N ASN A 157 24.18 4.34 -13.94
CA ASN A 157 23.78 5.11 -12.76
C ASN A 157 22.78 6.22 -13.11
N ASN A 158 22.93 6.88 -14.27
CA ASN A 158 21.97 7.87 -14.75
C ASN A 158 20.60 7.24 -15.09
N ILE A 159 20.56 6.02 -15.64
CA ILE A 159 19.32 5.29 -15.89
C ILE A 159 18.61 4.98 -14.56
N PHE A 160 19.33 4.44 -13.58
CA PHE A 160 18.76 4.16 -12.26
C PHE A 160 18.37 5.44 -11.49
N ALA A 161 19.10 6.54 -11.64
CA ALA A 161 18.73 7.84 -11.05
C ALA A 161 17.42 8.40 -11.63
N LYS A 162 17.18 8.25 -12.94
CA LYS A 162 15.89 8.64 -13.56
C LYS A 162 14.71 7.80 -13.05
N VAL A 163 14.96 6.54 -12.66
CA VAL A 163 13.95 5.69 -12.02
C VAL A 163 13.71 6.17 -10.57
N ASP A 164 14.76 6.62 -9.88
CA ASP A 164 14.68 7.15 -8.52
C ASP A 164 13.87 8.45 -8.42
N ASP A 165 13.91 9.33 -9.41
CA ASP A 165 13.06 10.54 -9.44
C ASP A 165 11.54 10.21 -9.47
N ARG A 166 11.16 9.03 -9.96
CA ARG A 166 9.79 8.49 -9.90
C ARG A 166 9.46 7.84 -8.53
N ARG A 167 10.42 7.78 -7.61
CA ARG A 167 10.27 7.31 -6.21
C ARG A 167 9.94 8.45 -5.23
N ARG A 168 9.65 9.67 -5.71
CA ARG A 168 9.06 10.70 -4.84
C ARG A 168 7.91 10.09 -4.04
N LYS A 169 7.86 10.38 -2.73
CA LYS A 169 6.85 9.84 -1.80
C LYS A 169 5.48 9.85 -2.45
N ARG A 170 5.00 8.64 -2.72
CA ARG A 170 3.69 8.34 -3.30
C ARG A 170 2.65 8.47 -2.19
N ASP A 171 2.42 9.71 -1.78
CA ASP A 171 1.35 10.07 -0.86
C ASP A 171 0.21 10.66 -1.68
N VAL A 172 -1.00 10.16 -1.48
CA VAL A 172 -2.20 10.74 -2.07
C VAL A 172 -2.44 12.08 -1.39
N PRO A 173 -2.54 13.19 -2.14
CA PRO A 173 -2.83 14.48 -1.54
C PRO A 173 -4.18 14.49 -0.79
N ASP A 174 -4.21 15.04 0.42
CA ASP A 174 -5.39 15.06 1.31
C ASP A 174 -6.64 15.74 0.71
N TYR A 175 -6.47 16.55 -0.34
CA TYR A 175 -7.58 17.21 -1.05
C TYR A 175 -8.28 16.29 -2.07
N LEU A 176 -7.63 15.19 -2.48
CA LEU A 176 -8.24 14.14 -3.31
C LEU A 176 -8.98 13.10 -2.46
N CYS A 177 -8.78 13.14 -1.14
CA CYS A 177 -9.41 12.23 -0.20
C CYS A 177 -10.71 12.81 0.37
N GLY A 178 -11.71 11.94 0.54
CA GLY A 178 -12.93 12.24 1.29
C GLY A 178 -12.63 12.65 2.73
N LYS A 179 -13.53 13.45 3.31
CA LYS A 179 -13.40 13.91 4.71
C LYS A 179 -14.04 12.95 5.73
N ILE A 180 -14.74 11.91 5.25
CA ILE A 180 -15.41 10.89 6.07
C ILE A 180 -14.68 9.55 5.91
N SER A 181 -14.83 8.86 4.77
CA SER A 181 -13.85 7.88 4.36
C SER A 181 -12.62 8.66 3.91
N PHE A 182 -11.45 8.53 4.49
CA PHE A 182 -10.26 9.20 3.98
C PHE A 182 -9.71 8.47 2.75
N GLU A 183 -10.58 8.12 1.81
CA GLU A 183 -10.32 7.41 0.56
C GLU A 183 -10.34 8.39 -0.61
N ILE A 184 -9.67 8.02 -1.71
CA ILE A 184 -9.75 8.78 -2.94
C ILE A 184 -11.21 8.90 -3.38
N LEU A 185 -11.62 10.11 -3.71
CA LEU A 185 -12.98 10.42 -4.13
C LEU A 185 -13.31 9.72 -5.46
N THR A 186 -14.22 8.75 -5.44
CA THR A 186 -14.70 8.07 -6.66
C THR A 186 -15.92 8.78 -7.26
N ASP A 187 -16.79 9.32 -6.41
CA ASP A 187 -17.94 10.11 -6.80
C ASP A 187 -18.04 11.38 -5.92
N PRO A 188 -17.19 12.39 -6.20
CA PRO A 188 -17.11 13.60 -5.39
C PRO A 188 -18.40 14.44 -5.50
N VAL A 189 -18.96 14.82 -4.36
CA VAL A 189 -20.08 15.76 -4.22
C VAL A 189 -19.67 16.93 -3.35
N ILE A 190 -20.07 18.14 -3.73
CA ILE A 190 -19.78 19.37 -2.99
C ILE A 190 -21.02 19.85 -2.24
N THR A 191 -20.83 20.26 -0.99
CA THR A 191 -21.88 20.89 -0.17
C THR A 191 -21.92 22.40 -0.42
N PRO A 192 -23.02 23.11 -0.08
CA PRO A 192 -23.07 24.57 -0.13
C PRO A 192 -21.97 25.26 0.70
N SER A 193 -21.42 24.57 1.70
CA SER A 193 -20.28 25.02 2.50
C SER A 193 -18.95 24.97 1.73
N GLY A 194 -18.93 24.44 0.51
CA GLY A 194 -17.75 24.32 -0.35
C GLY A 194 -16.88 23.10 -0.06
N ILE A 195 -17.36 22.14 0.74
CA ILE A 195 -16.59 20.95 1.11
C ILE A 195 -16.98 19.79 0.20
N THR A 196 -15.99 19.08 -0.32
CA THR A 196 -16.19 17.90 -1.15
C THR A 196 -16.11 16.62 -0.32
N TYR A 197 -17.08 15.74 -0.51
CA TYR A 197 -17.19 14.44 0.13
C TYR A 197 -17.41 13.36 -0.93
N GLU A 198 -17.18 12.10 -0.56
CA GLU A 198 -17.67 10.96 -1.34
C GLU A 198 -19.20 10.88 -1.18
N ARG A 199 -19.93 10.70 -2.28
CA ARG A 199 -21.41 10.68 -2.27
C ARG A 199 -21.96 9.71 -1.24
N LYS A 200 -21.47 8.47 -1.25
CA LYS A 200 -22.00 7.40 -0.39
C LYS A 200 -21.87 7.76 1.09
N ASP A 201 -20.74 8.34 1.47
CA ASP A 201 -20.46 8.66 2.88
C ASP A 201 -21.31 9.80 3.40
N ILE A 202 -21.46 10.87 2.61
CA ILE A 202 -22.26 12.03 3.05
C ILE A 202 -23.75 11.68 3.07
N GLU A 203 -24.23 10.85 2.15
CA GLU A 203 -25.60 10.34 2.16
C GLU A 203 -25.85 9.46 3.39
N GLU A 204 -24.93 8.54 3.72
CA GLU A 204 -25.04 7.75 4.94
C GLU A 204 -24.99 8.61 6.20
N HIS A 205 -24.15 9.66 6.23
CA HIS A 205 -24.08 10.61 7.35
C HIS A 205 -25.41 11.33 7.57
N LEU A 206 -25.99 11.87 6.49
CA LEU A 206 -27.25 12.61 6.55
C LEU A 206 -28.41 11.73 7.03
N GLN A 207 -28.40 10.44 6.65
CA GLN A 207 -29.43 9.48 7.05
C GLN A 207 -29.25 8.93 8.48
N ARG A 208 -28.01 8.60 8.89
CA ARG A 208 -27.74 7.92 10.17
C ARG A 208 -27.42 8.87 11.32
N VAL A 209 -26.69 9.95 11.05
CA VAL A 209 -26.16 10.84 12.09
C VAL A 209 -27.03 12.08 12.24
N GLY A 210 -27.31 12.77 11.14
CA GLY A 210 -28.20 13.93 11.15
C GLY A 210 -28.00 14.87 9.97
N HIS A 211 -28.96 15.78 9.81
CA HIS A 211 -29.07 16.72 8.68
C HIS A 211 -28.15 17.94 8.86
N PHE A 212 -26.85 17.71 8.94
CA PHE A 212 -25.84 18.75 9.06
C PHE A 212 -24.54 18.35 8.34
N ASP A 213 -23.73 19.33 8.00
CA ASP A 213 -22.42 19.13 7.39
C ASP A 213 -21.42 18.62 8.46
N PRO A 214 -20.72 17.49 8.23
CA PRO A 214 -19.84 16.88 9.22
C PRO A 214 -18.73 17.80 9.74
N VAL A 215 -18.24 18.72 8.91
CA VAL A 215 -17.10 19.59 9.22
C VAL A 215 -17.59 20.95 9.72
N THR A 216 -18.48 21.60 8.98
CA THR A 216 -18.93 22.97 9.29
C THR A 216 -20.13 23.02 10.25
N ARG A 217 -20.81 21.89 10.47
CA ARG A 217 -22.02 21.76 11.31
C ARG A 217 -23.21 22.62 10.85
N VAL A 218 -23.15 23.17 9.65
CA VAL A 218 -24.27 23.89 9.01
C VAL A 218 -25.36 22.90 8.64
N LYS A 219 -26.64 23.30 8.71
CA LYS A 219 -27.75 22.44 8.28
C LYS A 219 -27.58 22.05 6.81
N LEU A 220 -27.62 20.75 6.54
CA LEU A 220 -27.39 20.18 5.22
C LEU A 220 -28.46 19.12 4.97
N THR A 221 -28.98 19.08 3.73
CA THR A 221 -29.96 18.08 3.28
C THR A 221 -29.45 17.42 2.01
N GLN A 222 -29.93 16.20 1.72
CA GLN A 222 -29.43 15.41 0.58
C GLN A 222 -29.65 16.12 -0.77
N ASP A 223 -30.75 16.87 -0.90
CA ASP A 223 -31.09 17.63 -2.10
C ASP A 223 -30.10 18.77 -2.41
N GLN A 224 -29.30 19.18 -1.44
CA GLN A 224 -28.29 20.24 -1.59
C GLN A 224 -26.93 19.72 -2.07
N LEU A 225 -26.76 18.41 -2.24
CA LEU A 225 -25.52 17.81 -2.70
C LEU A 225 -25.38 17.97 -4.22
N ILE A 226 -24.34 18.69 -4.64
CA ILE A 226 -24.07 18.93 -6.06
C ILE A 226 -22.92 18.03 -6.51
N PRO A 227 -23.04 17.27 -7.62
CA PRO A 227 -21.93 16.51 -8.17
C PRO A 227 -20.77 17.44 -8.56
N ASN A 228 -19.55 17.13 -8.10
CA ASN A 228 -18.36 17.92 -8.36
C ASN A 228 -17.55 17.32 -9.52
N PHE A 229 -17.98 17.58 -10.76
CA PHE A 229 -17.33 17.04 -11.96
C PHE A 229 -15.88 17.50 -12.11
N SER A 230 -15.56 18.71 -11.66
CA SER A 230 -14.18 19.23 -11.71
C SER A 230 -13.24 18.42 -10.81
N MET A 231 -13.65 18.10 -9.59
CA MET A 231 -12.85 17.22 -8.73
C MET A 231 -12.77 15.80 -9.28
N LYS A 232 -13.81 15.31 -9.95
CA LYS A 232 -13.79 14.01 -10.60
C LYS A 232 -12.73 13.94 -11.70
N GLU A 233 -12.68 14.92 -12.59
CA GLU A 233 -11.64 14.99 -13.63
C GLU A 233 -10.22 15.07 -13.05
N VAL A 234 -10.04 15.82 -11.96
CA VAL A 234 -8.75 15.91 -11.27
C VAL A 234 -8.34 14.57 -10.67
N VAL A 235 -9.26 13.87 -10.01
CA VAL A 235 -8.99 12.54 -9.43
C VAL A 235 -8.72 11.53 -10.53
N ASP A 236 -9.50 11.51 -11.60
CA ASP A 236 -9.33 10.60 -12.73
C ASP A 236 -7.97 10.82 -13.41
N SER A 237 -7.57 12.08 -13.59
CA SER A 237 -6.25 12.44 -14.12
C SER A 237 -5.12 11.99 -13.19
N PHE A 238 -5.29 12.19 -11.88
CA PHE A 238 -4.32 11.75 -10.88
C PHE A 238 -4.17 10.22 -10.88
N ILE A 239 -5.27 9.46 -10.94
CA ILE A 239 -5.26 8.00 -11.00
C ILE A 239 -4.62 7.51 -12.30
N ALA A 240 -4.88 8.16 -13.44
CA ALA A 240 -4.27 7.78 -14.72
C ALA A 240 -2.75 7.93 -14.71
N GLU A 241 -2.23 8.95 -14.02
CA GLU A 241 -0.79 9.14 -13.83
C GLU A 241 -0.20 8.26 -12.71
N ASN A 242 -1.05 7.89 -11.74
CA ASN A 242 -0.67 7.21 -10.51
C ASN A 242 -1.56 5.99 -10.28
N GLU A 243 -1.42 4.95 -11.11
CA GLU A 243 -2.19 3.70 -10.97
C GLU A 243 -2.05 3.07 -9.58
N TRP A 244 -0.91 3.32 -8.90
CA TRP A 244 -0.66 2.88 -7.52
C TRP A 244 -1.64 3.49 -6.50
N ALA A 245 -2.29 4.62 -6.83
CA ALA A 245 -3.21 5.30 -5.93
C ALA A 245 -4.53 4.55 -5.75
N LEU A 246 -4.91 3.67 -6.69
CA LEU A 246 -6.12 2.83 -6.59
C LEU A 246 -6.08 1.84 -5.41
N ASP A 247 -4.87 1.53 -4.92
CA ASP A 247 -4.64 0.63 -3.80
C ASP A 247 -4.52 1.36 -2.44
N PHE A 248 -4.69 2.69 -2.39
CA PHE A 248 -4.64 3.52 -1.18
C PHE A 248 -5.93 3.41 -0.35
#